data_AF-A0A094DS35-F1
#
_entry.id   AF-A0A094DS35-F1
#
_cell.length_a   1.000
_cell.length_b   1.000
_cell.length_c   1.000
_cell.angle_alpha   90.00
_cell.angle_beta   90.00
_cell.angle_gamma   90.00
#
_symmetry.space_group_name_H-M   'P 1'
#
loop_
_entity.id
_entity.type
_entity.pdbx_description
1 polymer ?
#
loop_
_entity_poly.entity_id
_entity_poly.type
_entity_poly.pdbx_seq_one_letter_code
_entity_poly.pdbx_strand_id
1 'polypeptide(L)'
;MSEEINEKAAAQATEDKATPSDWNLRDVLPKDPRPWYKQRHLILLNLAMIIPALSSTTNGYDGSMLNGLQSMDQWQSYFDHPKGTRLGSLANGTIFGQILAFPVVPWLCDHTGRRFPIFLGSVLLVLGAILQAAAQNYGMFLASRMIIGFGGLIAVEPSPLLISELAYPTHRAVMTAYYNNLWYLGAIIAAWVTYGTYWMGSNNSWAWRIPSLLQGLMPLIQVLFVYLLPESPRYLILKGKHDEARKVLVKYHANGDEASPLVDFEMKEITLQIDESRKISGTGYLEFWRTKGNKHRLFLIIAIPTMMQLSGNGLVSYYLHLILDSIGYTSAPAQLRINGGLMVYNFGISIILASFVELAGRRRLFLISTIGMLGSFIIWTVLSAINEQRNFKDTSLGSGVISMIFFFYLFYNMGLNGPPWLYVCEILPTHLRAKVSYLNFISSRVAIANDRSWG
;
A
#
# COMPACT_ATOMS: atom_id res chain seq x y z
N MET A 1 -26.39 39.66 48.82
CA MET A 1 -26.64 38.20 48.95
C MET A 1 -27.37 37.64 47.74
N SER A 2 -28.34 38.34 47.14
CA SER A 2 -29.03 37.93 45.91
C SER A 2 -28.19 38.09 44.62
N GLU A 3 -27.33 39.10 44.52
CA GLU A 3 -26.41 39.28 43.38
C GLU A 3 -25.30 38.23 43.33
N GLU A 4 -24.72 37.89 44.49
CA GLU A 4 -23.65 36.89 44.62
C GLU A 4 -24.10 35.46 44.26
N ILE A 5 -25.40 35.16 44.45
CA ILE A 5 -26.00 33.87 44.06
C ILE A 5 -26.22 33.82 42.54
N ASN A 6 -26.58 34.95 41.92
CA ASN A 6 -26.77 35.03 40.48
C ASN A 6 -25.44 35.01 39.71
N GLU A 7 -24.39 35.59 40.28
CA GLU A 7 -23.05 35.57 39.69
C GLU A 7 -22.41 34.17 39.78
N LYS A 8 -22.65 33.44 40.87
CA LYS A 8 -22.27 32.02 40.99
C LYS A 8 -23.09 31.12 40.07
N ALA A 9 -24.39 31.37 39.90
CA ALA A 9 -25.23 30.62 38.96
C ALA A 9 -24.83 30.88 37.48
N ALA A 10 -24.45 32.12 37.14
CA ALA A 10 -23.94 32.47 35.82
C ALA A 10 -22.54 31.88 35.56
N ALA A 11 -21.65 31.89 36.56
CA ALA A 11 -20.34 31.26 36.48
C ALA A 11 -20.43 29.73 36.32
N GLN A 12 -21.38 29.09 37.01
CA GLN A 12 -21.63 27.65 36.94
C GLN A 12 -22.33 27.23 35.63
N ALA A 13 -23.12 28.12 35.02
CA ALA A 13 -23.68 27.92 33.68
C ALA A 13 -22.65 28.10 32.54
N THR A 14 -21.52 28.78 32.80
CA THR A 14 -20.39 28.86 31.85
C THR A 14 -19.40 27.70 31.96
N GLU A 15 -19.36 26.96 33.08
CA GLU A 15 -18.52 25.76 33.25
C GLU A 15 -19.13 24.50 32.61
N ASP A 16 -20.43 24.48 32.31
CA ASP A 16 -21.12 23.34 31.67
C ASP A 16 -21.00 23.33 30.13
N LYS A 17 -20.11 24.14 29.56
CA LYS A 17 -19.69 24.00 28.17
C LYS A 17 -18.60 22.94 28.12
N ALA A 18 -19.04 21.69 27.96
CA ALA A 18 -18.21 20.51 27.70
C ALA A 18 -16.94 20.89 26.93
N THR A 19 -15.80 20.70 27.58
CA THR A 19 -14.50 20.90 26.95
C THR A 19 -14.37 19.97 25.74
N PRO A 20 -13.60 20.33 24.68
CA PRO A 20 -13.49 19.53 23.47
C PRO A 20 -12.99 18.08 23.68
N SER A 21 -12.52 17.73 24.89
CA SER A 21 -12.05 16.40 25.29
C SER A 21 -13.14 15.44 25.78
N ASP A 22 -14.39 15.87 25.98
CA ASP A 22 -15.42 15.04 26.63
C ASP A 22 -16.31 14.23 25.66
N TRP A 23 -16.08 14.33 24.35
CA TRP A 23 -16.92 13.66 23.35
C TRP A 23 -16.26 12.33 23.00
N ASN A 24 -16.75 11.22 23.56
CA ASN A 24 -16.28 9.91 23.17
C ASN A 24 -17.09 9.40 21.98
N LEU A 25 -16.42 8.79 20.99
CA LEU A 25 -17.10 8.16 19.84
C LEU A 25 -18.19 7.18 20.31
N ARG A 26 -17.99 6.54 21.47
CA ARG A 26 -18.95 5.61 22.09
C ARG A 26 -20.28 6.27 22.50
N ASP A 27 -20.28 7.57 22.77
CA ASP A 27 -21.47 8.29 23.28
C ASP A 27 -22.41 8.73 22.14
N VAL A 28 -21.86 8.86 20.93
CA VAL A 28 -22.58 9.30 19.73
C VAL A 28 -22.94 8.15 18.79
N LEU A 29 -22.39 6.95 19.03
CA LEU A 29 -22.80 5.74 18.32
C LEU A 29 -24.19 5.27 18.79
N PRO A 30 -24.98 4.62 17.91
CA PRO A 30 -26.23 4.00 18.33
C PRO A 30 -25.98 3.00 19.47
N LYS A 31 -26.73 3.10 20.57
CA LYS A 31 -26.53 2.29 21.79
C LYS A 31 -26.74 0.79 21.57
N ASP A 32 -27.56 0.41 20.60
CA ASP A 32 -27.75 -0.98 20.13
C ASP A 32 -27.93 -1.02 18.60
N PRO A 33 -26.84 -0.93 17.82
CA PRO A 33 -26.94 -1.01 16.38
C PRO A 33 -27.19 -2.48 15.98
N ARG A 34 -28.12 -2.70 15.04
CA ARG A 34 -28.15 -3.97 14.30
C ARG A 34 -26.75 -4.26 13.75
N PRO A 35 -26.30 -5.54 13.68
CA PRO A 35 -24.99 -5.86 13.13
C PRO A 35 -24.75 -5.18 11.77
N TRP A 36 -23.53 -4.70 11.53
CA TRP A 36 -23.22 -3.88 10.34
C TRP A 36 -23.62 -4.55 9.01
N TYR A 37 -23.51 -5.88 8.93
CA TYR A 37 -23.89 -6.68 7.76
C TYR A 37 -25.41 -6.78 7.53
N LYS A 38 -26.23 -6.24 8.44
CA LYS A 38 -27.69 -6.07 8.26
C LYS A 38 -28.07 -4.62 7.92
N GLN A 39 -27.12 -3.70 7.90
CA GLN A 39 -27.36 -2.29 7.61
C GLN A 39 -27.00 -1.98 6.16
N ARG A 40 -28.02 -1.69 5.33
CA ARG A 40 -27.85 -1.50 3.88
C ARG A 40 -26.84 -0.41 3.53
N HIS A 41 -26.86 0.73 4.22
CA HIS A 41 -25.94 1.83 3.93
C HIS A 41 -24.47 1.47 4.23
N LEU A 42 -24.19 0.75 5.33
CA LEU A 42 -22.85 0.28 5.65
C LEU A 42 -22.35 -0.79 4.67
N ILE A 43 -23.22 -1.70 4.23
CA ILE A 43 -22.87 -2.69 3.18
C ILE A 43 -22.51 -1.97 1.88
N LEU A 44 -23.34 -1.02 1.45
CA LEU A 44 -23.09 -0.23 0.23
C LEU A 44 -21.80 0.58 0.35
N LEU A 45 -21.53 1.18 1.51
CA LEU A 45 -20.29 1.91 1.77
C LEU A 45 -19.07 0.98 1.69
N ASN A 46 -19.12 -0.18 2.35
CA ASN A 46 -18.03 -1.16 2.34
C ASN A 46 -17.79 -1.72 0.93
N LEU A 47 -18.84 -1.99 0.15
CA LEU A 47 -18.72 -2.41 -1.25
C LEU A 47 -18.12 -1.30 -2.12
N ALA A 48 -18.51 -0.04 -1.90
CA ALA A 48 -17.93 1.10 -2.61
C ALA A 48 -16.42 1.24 -2.33
N MET A 49 -15.97 0.96 -1.09
CA MET A 49 -14.54 1.00 -0.74
C MET A 49 -13.68 -0.06 -1.44
N ILE A 50 -14.28 -1.09 -2.04
CA ILE A 50 -13.52 -2.05 -2.87
C ILE A 50 -12.84 -1.32 -4.03
N ILE A 51 -13.49 -0.31 -4.61
CA ILE A 51 -13.00 0.42 -5.78
C ILE A 51 -11.64 1.10 -5.51
N PRO A 52 -11.47 1.97 -4.51
CA PRO A 52 -10.15 2.52 -4.18
C PRO A 52 -9.18 1.42 -3.70
N ALA A 53 -9.67 0.33 -3.12
CA ALA A 53 -8.83 -0.77 -2.68
C ALA A 53 -8.17 -1.56 -3.83
N LEU A 54 -8.77 -1.55 -5.03
CA LEU A 54 -8.19 -2.12 -6.25
C LEU A 54 -6.84 -1.50 -6.65
N SER A 55 -6.51 -0.30 -6.17
CA SER A 55 -5.20 0.32 -6.41
C SER A 55 -4.07 -0.53 -5.82
N SER A 56 -4.29 -1.11 -4.63
CA SER A 56 -3.32 -2.00 -3.98
C SER A 56 -3.15 -3.29 -4.78
N THR A 57 -4.26 -3.89 -5.23
CA THR A 57 -4.26 -5.07 -6.11
C THR A 57 -3.55 -4.79 -7.43
N THR A 58 -3.75 -3.61 -8.03
CA THR A 58 -3.04 -3.21 -9.24
C THR A 58 -1.53 -3.14 -9.00
N ASN A 59 -1.11 -2.56 -7.88
CA ASN A 59 0.30 -2.49 -7.51
C ASN A 59 0.93 -3.88 -7.31
N GLY A 60 0.21 -4.80 -6.68
CA GLY A 60 0.66 -6.18 -6.50
C GLY A 60 0.72 -6.99 -7.79
N TYR A 61 -0.23 -6.75 -8.69
CA TYR A 61 -0.22 -7.37 -10.02
C TYR A 61 1.04 -6.99 -10.79
N ASP A 62 1.37 -5.69 -10.85
CA ASP A 62 2.58 -5.20 -11.53
C ASP A 62 3.85 -5.84 -10.97
N GLY A 63 3.99 -5.85 -9.64
CA GLY A 63 5.15 -6.39 -8.96
C GLY A 63 5.41 -7.88 -9.27
N SER A 64 4.37 -8.71 -9.22
CA SER A 64 4.51 -10.15 -9.46
C SER A 64 4.55 -10.53 -10.94
N MET A 65 3.82 -9.80 -11.79
CA MET A 65 3.77 -10.09 -13.22
C MET A 65 5.16 -10.01 -13.84
N LEU A 66 5.96 -8.98 -13.55
CA LEU A 66 7.31 -8.89 -14.13
C LEU A 66 8.18 -10.10 -13.73
N ASN A 67 8.05 -10.56 -12.48
CA ASN A 67 8.71 -11.77 -12.01
C ASN A 67 8.29 -13.00 -12.83
N GLY A 68 6.98 -13.13 -13.10
CA GLY A 68 6.46 -14.20 -13.95
C GLY A 68 6.94 -14.11 -15.40
N LEU A 69 6.93 -12.91 -16.00
CA LEU A 69 7.36 -12.69 -17.39
C LEU A 69 8.85 -13.02 -17.58
N GLN A 70 9.69 -12.73 -16.59
CA GLN A 70 11.11 -13.09 -16.63
C GLN A 70 11.32 -14.60 -16.75
N SER A 71 10.48 -15.41 -16.11
CA SER A 71 10.54 -16.88 -16.24
C SER A 71 10.03 -17.41 -17.59
N MET A 72 9.43 -16.60 -18.46
CA MET A 72 8.86 -17.05 -19.73
C MET A 72 9.88 -16.97 -20.87
N ASP A 73 10.20 -18.11 -21.48
CA ASP A 73 11.06 -18.17 -22.67
C ASP A 73 10.54 -17.30 -23.82
N GLN A 74 9.21 -17.18 -23.96
CA GLN A 74 8.57 -16.35 -24.99
C GLN A 74 8.85 -14.86 -24.81
N TRP A 75 8.93 -14.39 -23.56
CA TRP A 75 9.22 -13.00 -23.26
C TRP A 75 10.72 -12.73 -23.38
N GLN A 76 11.55 -13.65 -22.86
CA GLN A 76 13.00 -13.51 -22.96
C GLN A 76 13.47 -13.47 -24.42
N SER A 77 13.00 -14.40 -25.25
CA SER A 77 13.36 -14.45 -26.69
C SER A 77 12.89 -13.21 -27.44
N TYR A 78 11.69 -12.70 -27.15
CA TYR A 78 11.15 -11.51 -27.82
C TYR A 78 11.97 -10.23 -27.54
N PHE A 79 12.52 -10.10 -26.33
CA PHE A 79 13.30 -8.93 -25.91
C PHE A 79 14.83 -9.14 -25.94
N ASP A 80 15.28 -10.22 -26.59
CA ASP A 80 16.70 -10.56 -26.75
C ASP A 80 17.41 -10.78 -25.40
N HIS A 81 16.82 -11.65 -24.56
CA HIS A 81 17.30 -12.08 -23.25
C HIS A 81 17.90 -10.94 -22.41
N PRO A 82 17.08 -9.98 -21.94
CA PRO A 82 17.58 -8.84 -21.18
C PRO A 82 18.30 -9.31 -19.91
N LYS A 83 19.56 -8.88 -19.73
CA LYS A 83 20.42 -9.20 -18.59
C LYS A 83 21.06 -7.93 -18.01
N GLY A 84 21.50 -8.00 -16.75
CA GLY A 84 22.18 -6.91 -16.04
C GLY A 84 21.40 -5.59 -16.12
N THR A 85 22.08 -4.51 -16.54
CA THR A 85 21.49 -3.17 -16.61
C THR A 85 20.21 -3.08 -17.46
N ARG A 86 20.07 -3.87 -18.53
CA ARG A 86 18.83 -3.87 -19.35
C ARG A 86 17.66 -4.47 -18.56
N LEU A 87 17.89 -5.54 -17.79
CA LEU A 87 16.87 -6.14 -16.95
C LEU A 87 16.54 -5.25 -15.74
N GLY A 88 17.57 -4.74 -15.06
CA GLY A 88 17.42 -3.81 -13.95
C GLY A 88 16.65 -2.55 -14.35
N SER A 89 16.84 -2.03 -15.57
CA SER A 89 16.07 -0.89 -16.08
C SER A 89 14.58 -1.23 -16.28
N LEU A 90 14.25 -2.43 -16.76
CA LEU A 90 12.86 -2.88 -16.89
C LEU A 90 12.20 -3.09 -15.52
N ALA A 91 12.95 -3.63 -14.56
CA ALA A 91 12.50 -3.75 -13.18
C ALA A 91 12.30 -2.38 -12.54
N ASN A 92 13.17 -1.40 -12.81
CA ASN A 92 13.08 -0.04 -12.27
C ASN A 92 12.17 0.90 -13.06
N GLY A 93 11.66 0.50 -14.22
CA GLY A 93 10.86 1.36 -15.09
C GLY A 93 9.67 2.01 -14.36
N THR A 94 8.97 1.25 -13.51
CA THR A 94 7.85 1.78 -12.72
C THR A 94 8.30 2.74 -11.62
N ILE A 95 9.51 2.57 -11.08
CA ILE A 95 10.07 3.50 -10.08
C ILE A 95 10.45 4.82 -10.73
N PHE A 96 11.03 4.81 -11.93
CA PHE A 96 11.31 6.05 -12.66
C PHE A 96 10.02 6.86 -12.87
N GLY A 97 8.93 6.19 -13.25
CA GLY A 97 7.60 6.81 -13.32
C GLY A 97 7.11 7.36 -11.97
N GLN A 98 7.26 6.59 -10.90
CA GLN A 98 6.86 7.00 -9.55
C GLN A 98 7.62 8.24 -9.06
N ILE A 99 8.94 8.31 -9.30
CA ILE A 99 9.76 9.48 -8.93
C ILE A 99 9.25 10.74 -9.63
N LEU A 100 8.88 10.64 -10.90
CA LEU A 100 8.34 11.75 -11.68
C LEU A 100 6.92 12.17 -11.22
N ALA A 101 6.08 11.21 -10.82
CA ALA A 101 4.73 11.49 -10.32
C ALA A 101 4.74 12.10 -8.92
N PHE A 102 5.77 11.83 -8.13
CA PHE A 102 5.82 12.17 -6.71
C PHE A 102 5.54 13.64 -6.36
N PRO A 103 6.14 14.67 -7.02
CA PRO A 103 5.79 16.07 -6.74
C PRO A 103 4.37 16.44 -7.21
N VAL A 104 3.82 15.72 -8.19
CA VAL A 104 2.51 15.99 -8.78
C VAL A 104 1.38 15.50 -7.87
N VAL A 105 1.55 14.37 -7.20
CA VAL A 105 0.49 13.72 -6.42
C VAL A 105 -0.05 14.59 -5.27
N PRO A 106 0.78 15.14 -4.35
CA PRO A 106 0.27 15.98 -3.27
C PRO A 106 -0.48 17.21 -3.80
N TRP A 107 0.09 17.88 -4.81
CA TRP A 107 -0.53 19.02 -5.45
C TRP A 107 -1.91 18.67 -6.01
N LEU A 108 -2.02 17.53 -6.70
CA LEU A 108 -3.27 17.06 -7.28
C LEU A 108 -4.31 16.74 -6.20
N CYS A 109 -3.91 16.02 -5.14
CA CYS A 109 -4.78 15.65 -4.01
C CYS A 109 -5.34 16.88 -3.25
N ASP A 110 -4.53 17.92 -3.10
CA ASP A 110 -4.91 19.14 -2.39
C ASP A 110 -5.80 20.07 -3.24
N HIS A 111 -5.65 20.04 -4.57
CA HIS A 111 -6.41 20.91 -5.48
C HIS A 111 -7.70 20.28 -6.00
N THR A 112 -7.70 18.97 -6.24
CA THR A 112 -8.80 18.28 -6.96
C THR A 112 -9.56 17.26 -6.10
N GLY A 113 -9.12 17.02 -4.87
CA GLY A 113 -9.69 15.99 -4.00
C GLY A 113 -9.01 14.66 -4.22
N ARG A 114 -9.64 13.56 -3.78
CA ARG A 114 -9.03 12.22 -3.82
C ARG A 114 -9.57 11.41 -4.99
N ARG A 115 -10.81 11.65 -5.43
CA ARG A 115 -11.43 10.89 -6.54
C ARG A 115 -10.76 11.14 -7.88
N PHE A 116 -10.49 12.41 -8.22
CA PHE A 116 -9.89 12.77 -9.51
C PHE A 116 -8.48 12.20 -9.71
N PRO A 117 -7.55 12.27 -8.74
CA PRO A 117 -6.28 11.57 -8.83
C PRO A 117 -6.45 10.06 -9.10
N ILE A 118 -7.33 9.38 -8.36
CA ILE A 118 -7.55 7.94 -8.57
C ILE A 118 -8.02 7.68 -10.01
N PHE A 119 -8.99 8.46 -10.50
CA PHE A 119 -9.45 8.37 -11.89
C PHE A 119 -8.30 8.57 -12.89
N LEU A 120 -7.55 9.68 -12.78
CA LEU A 120 -6.47 10.02 -13.70
C LEU A 120 -5.36 8.96 -13.68
N GLY A 121 -4.96 8.52 -12.49
CA GLY A 121 -3.96 7.47 -12.30
C GLY A 121 -4.41 6.14 -12.92
N SER A 122 -5.67 5.74 -12.71
CA SER A 122 -6.22 4.53 -13.30
C SER A 122 -6.34 4.61 -14.83
N VAL A 123 -6.68 5.78 -15.41
CA VAL A 123 -6.66 5.97 -16.87
C VAL A 123 -5.24 5.78 -17.43
N LEU A 124 -4.23 6.38 -16.80
CA LEU A 124 -2.84 6.24 -17.20
C LEU A 124 -2.34 4.80 -17.07
N LEU A 125 -2.79 4.07 -16.04
CA LEU A 125 -2.51 2.64 -15.88
C LEU A 125 -3.11 1.80 -17.01
N VAL A 126 -4.37 2.06 -17.41
CA VAL A 126 -5.01 1.36 -18.55
C VAL A 126 -4.23 1.62 -19.84
N LEU A 127 -3.89 2.89 -20.11
CA LEU A 127 -3.11 3.26 -21.30
C LEU A 127 -1.71 2.61 -21.28
N GLY A 128 -1.06 2.59 -20.12
CA GLY A 128 0.22 1.94 -19.91
C GLY A 128 0.15 0.43 -20.15
N ALA A 129 -0.90 -0.25 -19.66
CA ALA A 129 -1.11 -1.68 -19.87
C ALA A 129 -1.36 -2.02 -21.36
N ILE A 130 -2.16 -1.22 -22.06
CA ILE A 130 -2.38 -1.35 -23.51
C ILE A 130 -1.06 -1.17 -24.26
N LEU A 131 -0.29 -0.13 -23.93
CA LEU A 131 1.00 0.14 -24.56
C LEU A 131 2.00 -0.99 -24.32
N GLN A 132 2.02 -1.54 -23.10
CA GLN A 132 2.88 -2.66 -22.72
C GLN A 132 2.51 -3.95 -23.47
N ALA A 133 1.23 -4.27 -23.57
CA ALA A 133 0.75 -5.42 -24.33
C ALA A 133 0.98 -5.25 -25.85
N ALA A 134 0.96 -4.02 -26.34
CA ALA A 134 1.26 -3.69 -27.73
C ALA A 134 2.76 -3.49 -28.01
N ALA A 135 3.64 -3.70 -27.03
CA ALA A 135 5.06 -3.42 -27.16
C ALA A 135 5.71 -4.21 -28.32
N GLN A 136 6.42 -3.49 -29.19
CA GLN A 136 7.13 -4.05 -30.34
C GLN A 136 8.64 -4.13 -30.14
N ASN A 137 9.16 -3.43 -29.14
CA ASN A 137 10.58 -3.37 -28.84
C ASN A 137 10.79 -3.04 -27.36
N TYR A 138 12.04 -3.21 -26.91
CA TYR A 138 12.45 -2.96 -25.52
C TYR A 138 12.11 -1.53 -25.05
N GLY A 139 12.34 -0.51 -25.89
CA GLY A 139 12.09 0.88 -25.51
C GLY A 139 10.62 1.17 -25.25
N MET A 140 9.73 0.63 -26.08
CA MET A 140 8.28 0.76 -25.91
C MET A 140 7.79 0.09 -24.62
N PHE A 141 8.35 -1.08 -24.27
CA PHE A 141 8.04 -1.78 -23.03
C PHE A 141 8.58 -1.04 -21.78
N LEU A 142 9.77 -0.44 -21.88
CA LEU A 142 10.32 0.39 -20.80
C LEU A 142 9.49 1.67 -20.61
N ALA A 143 9.13 2.34 -21.70
CA ALA A 143 8.29 3.54 -21.65
C ALA A 143 6.90 3.23 -21.05
N SER A 144 6.28 2.10 -21.42
CA SER A 144 5.00 1.69 -20.82
C SER A 144 5.13 1.45 -19.31
N ARG A 145 6.24 0.85 -18.85
CA ARG A 145 6.54 0.69 -17.42
C ARG A 145 6.64 2.03 -16.69
N MET A 146 7.27 3.03 -17.30
CA MET A 146 7.32 4.38 -16.72
C MET A 146 5.93 5.01 -16.61
N ILE A 147 5.08 4.86 -17.63
CA ILE A 147 3.70 5.36 -17.60
C ILE A 147 2.88 4.65 -16.51
N ILE A 148 2.98 3.32 -16.41
CA ILE A 148 2.36 2.51 -15.36
C ILE A 148 2.83 2.97 -13.97
N GLY A 149 4.12 3.23 -13.81
CA GLY A 149 4.69 3.76 -12.57
C GLY A 149 4.12 5.12 -12.18
N PHE A 150 4.06 6.04 -13.15
CA PHE A 150 3.55 7.39 -12.96
C PHE A 150 2.06 7.39 -12.60
N GLY A 151 1.22 6.72 -13.40
CA GLY A 151 -0.21 6.58 -13.13
C GLY A 151 -0.51 5.79 -11.86
N GLY A 152 0.29 4.74 -11.63
CA GLY A 152 0.21 3.90 -10.43
C GLY A 152 0.40 4.69 -9.16
N LEU A 153 1.36 5.61 -9.10
CA LEU A 153 1.54 6.45 -7.92
C LEU A 153 0.35 7.39 -7.70
N ILE A 154 -0.14 8.02 -8.78
CA ILE A 154 -1.28 8.94 -8.73
C ILE A 154 -2.55 8.24 -8.22
N ALA A 155 -2.73 6.95 -8.51
CA ALA A 155 -3.87 6.18 -7.99
C ALA A 155 -3.64 5.61 -6.58
N VAL A 156 -2.46 5.05 -6.29
CA VAL A 156 -2.17 4.28 -5.07
C VAL A 156 -2.09 5.16 -3.82
N GLU A 157 -1.51 6.36 -3.89
CA GLU A 157 -1.36 7.28 -2.75
C GLU A 157 -2.71 7.80 -2.19
N PRO A 158 -3.62 8.35 -3.01
CA PRO A 158 -4.90 8.88 -2.52
C PRO A 158 -5.91 7.80 -2.12
N SER A 159 -5.73 6.55 -2.57
CA SER A 159 -6.65 5.44 -2.29
C SER A 159 -6.84 5.12 -0.80
N PRO A 160 -5.78 4.87 0.01
CA PRO A 160 -5.94 4.62 1.43
C PRO A 160 -6.43 5.88 2.17
N LEU A 161 -6.12 7.08 1.69
CA LEU A 161 -6.65 8.33 2.23
C LEU A 161 -8.16 8.40 2.04
N LEU A 162 -8.66 8.14 0.83
CA LEU A 162 -10.09 8.11 0.53
C LEU A 162 -10.81 7.05 1.36
N ILE A 163 -10.24 5.84 1.48
CA ILE A 163 -10.80 4.78 2.33
C ILE A 163 -10.88 5.25 3.78
N SER A 164 -9.81 5.83 4.33
CA SER A 164 -9.80 6.26 5.73
C SER A 164 -10.76 7.42 6.00
N GLU A 165 -10.95 8.33 5.04
CA GLU A 165 -11.80 9.52 5.17
C GLU A 165 -13.29 9.23 4.90
N LEU A 166 -13.61 8.12 4.22
CA LEU A 166 -14.99 7.68 3.97
C LEU A 166 -15.44 6.48 4.79
N ALA A 167 -14.53 5.71 5.37
CA ALA A 167 -14.89 4.55 6.17
C ALA A 167 -15.62 4.99 7.43
N TYR A 168 -16.65 4.22 7.77
CA TYR A 168 -17.36 4.35 9.04
C TYR A 168 -16.36 4.27 10.21
N PRO A 169 -16.48 5.10 11.26
CA PRO A 169 -15.46 5.24 12.30
C PRO A 169 -14.95 3.92 12.91
N THR A 170 -15.83 2.96 13.17
CA THR A 170 -15.46 1.66 13.75
C THR A 170 -14.79 0.71 12.75
N HIS A 171 -15.00 0.89 11.44
CA HIS A 171 -14.44 0.04 10.39
C HIS A 171 -13.11 0.58 9.84
N ARG A 172 -12.84 1.87 10.02
CA ARG A 172 -11.70 2.60 9.42
C ARG A 172 -10.36 1.89 9.55
N ALA A 173 -10.00 1.44 10.76
CA ALA A 173 -8.74 0.76 11.02
C ALA A 173 -8.63 -0.57 10.26
N VAL A 174 -9.71 -1.36 10.29
CA VAL A 174 -9.80 -2.67 9.64
C VAL A 174 -9.71 -2.53 8.12
N MET A 175 -10.45 -1.59 7.52
CA MET A 175 -10.45 -1.36 6.07
C MET A 175 -9.08 -0.88 5.56
N THR A 176 -8.42 -0.01 6.32
CA THR A 176 -7.07 0.46 5.98
C THR A 176 -6.03 -0.67 6.10
N ALA A 177 -6.19 -1.58 7.06
CA ALA A 177 -5.33 -2.76 7.17
C ALA A 177 -5.53 -3.73 5.98
N TYR A 178 -6.78 -3.97 5.57
CA TYR A 178 -7.09 -4.80 4.41
C TYR A 178 -6.54 -4.24 3.10
N TYR A 179 -6.48 -2.91 2.95
CA TYR A 179 -5.89 -2.27 1.77
C TYR A 179 -4.48 -2.80 1.48
N ASN A 180 -3.60 -2.90 2.47
CA ASN A 180 -2.24 -3.41 2.26
C ASN A 180 -2.22 -4.90 1.90
N ASN A 181 -3.08 -5.71 2.51
CA ASN A 181 -3.16 -7.15 2.22
C ASN A 181 -3.64 -7.45 0.79
N LEU A 182 -4.44 -6.56 0.19
CA LEU A 182 -4.92 -6.70 -1.19
C LEU A 182 -3.81 -6.62 -2.25
N TRP A 183 -2.60 -6.20 -1.87
CA TRP A 183 -1.42 -6.29 -2.72
C TRP A 183 -1.14 -7.74 -3.11
N TYR A 184 -1.14 -8.66 -2.13
CA TYR A 184 -0.90 -10.08 -2.40
C TYR A 184 -2.00 -10.70 -3.28
N LEU A 185 -3.25 -10.24 -3.18
CA LEU A 185 -4.31 -10.68 -4.09
C LEU A 185 -3.96 -10.38 -5.55
N GLY A 186 -3.44 -9.18 -5.82
CA GLY A 186 -2.97 -8.81 -7.16
C GLY A 186 -1.82 -9.67 -7.64
N ALA A 187 -0.87 -9.93 -6.74
CA ALA A 187 0.29 -10.76 -7.01
C ALA A 187 -0.09 -12.22 -7.32
N ILE A 188 -1.07 -12.79 -6.60
CA ILE A 188 -1.64 -14.12 -6.86
C ILE A 188 -2.23 -14.15 -8.27
N ILE A 189 -3.09 -13.19 -8.63
CA ILE A 189 -3.72 -13.15 -9.95
C ILE A 189 -2.65 -13.07 -11.04
N ALA A 190 -1.66 -12.20 -10.90
CA ALA A 190 -0.56 -12.08 -11.87
C ALA A 190 0.24 -13.38 -12.03
N ALA A 191 0.63 -14.02 -10.93
CA ALA A 191 1.42 -15.25 -10.97
C ALA A 191 0.66 -16.40 -11.67
N TRP A 192 -0.62 -16.60 -11.34
CA TRP A 192 -1.42 -17.67 -11.92
C TRP A 192 -1.87 -17.39 -13.35
N VAL A 193 -2.16 -16.13 -13.71
CA VAL A 193 -2.41 -15.74 -15.09
C VAL A 193 -1.18 -16.02 -15.95
N THR A 194 0.01 -15.63 -15.48
CA THR A 194 1.27 -15.87 -16.20
C THR A 194 1.57 -17.37 -16.33
N TYR A 195 1.29 -18.15 -15.29
CA TYR A 195 1.36 -19.62 -15.36
C TYR A 195 0.39 -20.21 -16.39
N GLY A 196 -0.84 -19.69 -16.45
CA GLY A 196 -1.84 -20.16 -17.42
C GLY A 196 -1.45 -19.83 -18.86
N THR A 197 -0.97 -18.61 -19.11
CA THR A 197 -0.62 -18.14 -20.46
C THR A 197 0.71 -18.72 -20.96
N TYR A 198 1.57 -19.19 -20.06
CA TYR A 198 2.80 -19.92 -20.42
C TYR A 198 2.55 -21.11 -21.35
N TRP A 199 1.43 -21.81 -21.18
CA TRP A 199 1.09 -23.01 -21.96
C TRP A 199 0.58 -22.73 -23.38
N MET A 200 0.50 -21.46 -23.80
CA MET A 200 -0.01 -21.06 -25.13
C MET A 200 0.95 -21.30 -26.31
N GLY A 201 2.08 -21.97 -26.06
CA GLY A 201 3.10 -22.32 -27.05
C GLY A 201 4.36 -21.42 -26.96
N SER A 202 5.50 -21.96 -27.40
CA SER A 202 6.82 -21.34 -27.26
C SER A 202 7.05 -20.12 -28.17
N ASN A 203 6.34 -20.02 -29.29
CA ASN A 203 6.48 -18.88 -30.23
C ASN A 203 5.30 -17.90 -30.16
N ASN A 204 4.42 -18.04 -29.17
CA ASN A 204 3.23 -17.22 -29.07
C ASN A 204 3.49 -15.98 -28.20
N SER A 205 3.65 -14.82 -28.84
CA SER A 205 3.82 -13.54 -28.13
C SER A 205 2.63 -13.19 -27.22
N TRP A 206 1.44 -13.76 -27.46
CA TRP A 206 0.30 -13.59 -26.57
C TRP A 206 0.51 -14.16 -25.16
N ALA A 207 1.46 -15.08 -24.98
CA ALA A 207 1.80 -15.64 -23.67
C ALA A 207 2.19 -14.55 -22.65
N TRP A 208 2.92 -13.51 -23.07
CA TRP A 208 3.31 -12.39 -22.20
C TRP A 208 2.45 -11.13 -22.41
N ARG A 209 1.80 -10.99 -23.57
CA ARG A 209 0.90 -9.85 -23.85
C ARG A 209 -0.42 -9.95 -23.09
N ILE A 210 -0.97 -11.15 -22.89
CA ILE A 210 -2.21 -11.33 -22.12
C ILE A 210 -2.05 -10.92 -20.65
N PRO A 211 -1.02 -11.39 -19.91
CA PRO A 211 -0.77 -10.90 -18.55
C PRO A 211 -0.55 -9.38 -18.52
N SER A 212 0.20 -8.84 -19.49
CA SER A 212 0.43 -7.40 -19.60
C SER A 212 -0.86 -6.60 -19.83
N LEU A 213 -1.81 -7.13 -20.60
CA LEU A 213 -3.09 -6.47 -20.86
C LEU A 213 -4.03 -6.57 -19.66
N LEU A 214 -4.06 -7.74 -18.99
CA LEU A 214 -4.88 -7.99 -17.81
C LEU A 214 -4.48 -7.13 -16.62
N GLN A 215 -3.25 -6.62 -16.58
CA GLN A 215 -2.82 -5.57 -15.65
C GLN A 215 -3.74 -4.34 -15.69
N GLY A 216 -4.31 -4.01 -16.85
CA GLY A 216 -5.24 -2.89 -17.03
C GLY A 216 -6.67 -3.17 -16.58
N LEU A 217 -7.03 -4.42 -16.22
CA LEU A 217 -8.41 -4.79 -15.87
C LEU A 217 -8.86 -4.14 -14.55
N MET A 218 -8.05 -4.22 -13.49
CA MET A 218 -8.42 -3.62 -12.19
C MET A 218 -8.49 -2.09 -12.27
N PRO A 219 -7.54 -1.38 -12.90
CA PRO A 219 -7.65 0.05 -13.17
C PRO A 219 -8.86 0.42 -14.02
N LEU A 220 -9.24 -0.39 -15.01
CA LEU A 220 -10.43 -0.13 -15.84
C LEU A 220 -11.71 -0.12 -14.98
N ILE A 221 -11.84 -1.07 -14.05
CA ILE A 221 -12.95 -1.08 -13.08
C ILE A 221 -12.94 0.21 -12.25
N GLN A 222 -11.76 0.69 -11.82
CA GLN A 222 -11.65 1.96 -11.11
C GLN A 222 -12.10 3.15 -11.96
N VAL A 223 -11.67 3.24 -13.22
CA VAL A 223 -12.08 4.31 -14.15
C VAL A 223 -13.60 4.37 -14.29
N LEU A 224 -14.26 3.21 -14.40
CA LEU A 224 -15.71 3.12 -14.59
C LEU A 224 -16.50 3.49 -13.32
N PHE A 225 -15.99 3.16 -12.14
CA PHE A 225 -16.78 3.24 -10.90
C PHE A 225 -16.30 4.25 -9.87
N VAL A 226 -15.12 4.88 -10.02
CA VAL A 226 -14.58 5.82 -9.01
C VAL A 226 -15.49 7.02 -8.75
N TYR A 227 -16.22 7.50 -9.76
CA TYR A 227 -17.16 8.62 -9.60
C TYR A 227 -18.47 8.23 -8.89
N LEU A 228 -18.75 6.94 -8.69
CA LEU A 228 -19.86 6.50 -7.85
C LEU A 228 -19.59 6.70 -6.35
N LEU A 229 -18.31 6.76 -5.95
CA LEU A 229 -17.95 7.07 -4.57
C LEU A 229 -18.21 8.54 -4.28
N PRO A 230 -18.56 8.92 -3.04
CA PRO A 230 -18.51 10.31 -2.59
C PRO A 230 -17.06 10.78 -2.43
N GLU A 231 -16.88 12.09 -2.24
CA GLU A 231 -15.57 12.73 -2.14
C GLU A 231 -15.32 12.84 -0.66
N SER A 232 -14.04 12.85 -0.29
CA SER A 232 -13.65 12.96 1.10
C SER A 232 -14.37 14.12 1.80
N PRO A 233 -15.15 13.86 2.87
CA PRO A 233 -15.75 14.90 3.71
C PRO A 233 -14.68 15.86 4.24
N ARG A 234 -13.49 15.34 4.55
CA ARG A 234 -12.33 16.14 4.97
C ARG A 234 -11.85 17.08 3.88
N TYR A 235 -11.77 16.62 2.62
CA TYR A 235 -11.46 17.50 1.50
C TYR A 235 -12.51 18.60 1.29
N LEU A 236 -13.80 18.23 1.36
CA LEU A 236 -14.91 19.17 1.18
C LEU A 236 -14.87 20.26 2.25
N ILE A 237 -14.67 19.91 3.52
CA ILE A 237 -14.49 20.88 4.62
C ILE A 237 -13.24 21.75 4.39
N LEU A 238 -12.13 21.17 3.94
CA LEU A 238 -10.91 21.93 3.63
C LEU A 238 -11.13 23.03 2.57
N LYS A 239 -12.01 22.77 1.59
CA LYS A 239 -12.44 23.71 0.55
C LYS A 239 -13.60 24.63 0.96
N GLY A 240 -14.05 24.57 2.21
CA GLY A 240 -15.17 25.38 2.72
C GLY A 240 -16.56 24.87 2.31
N LYS A 241 -16.66 23.67 1.73
CA LYS A 241 -17.92 23.04 1.29
C LYS A 241 -18.54 22.19 2.41
N HIS A 242 -18.85 22.83 3.54
CA HIS A 242 -19.34 22.15 4.74
C HIS A 242 -20.67 21.42 4.51
N ASP A 243 -21.59 22.00 3.74
CA ASP A 243 -22.90 21.40 3.46
C ASP A 243 -22.78 20.14 2.60
N GLU A 244 -21.88 20.14 1.60
CA GLU A 244 -21.61 18.94 0.80
C GLU A 244 -20.99 17.84 1.65
N ALA A 245 -20.06 18.19 2.55
CA ALA A 245 -19.46 17.23 3.48
C ALA A 245 -20.51 16.61 4.42
N ARG A 246 -21.40 17.43 4.97
CA ARG A 246 -22.50 16.96 5.83
C ARG A 246 -23.42 15.99 5.08
N LYS A 247 -23.81 16.30 3.85
CA LYS A 247 -24.66 15.42 3.02
C LYS A 247 -24.04 14.04 2.80
N VAL A 248 -22.72 13.97 2.61
CA VAL A 248 -22.00 12.69 2.49
C VAL A 248 -22.10 11.89 3.79
N LEU A 249 -21.76 12.50 4.93
CA LEU A 249 -21.82 11.82 6.24
C LEU A 249 -23.24 11.38 6.60
N VAL A 250 -24.25 12.22 6.37
CA VAL A 250 -25.67 11.88 6.60
C VAL A 250 -26.06 10.64 5.78
N LYS A 251 -25.75 10.63 4.48
CA LYS A 251 -26.12 9.53 3.58
C LYS A 251 -25.41 8.21 3.94
N TYR A 252 -24.11 8.27 4.22
CA TYR A 252 -23.29 7.06 4.34
C TYR A 252 -23.01 6.60 5.77
N HIS A 253 -23.09 7.48 6.78
CA HIS A 253 -22.82 7.14 8.19
C HIS A 253 -24.09 7.18 9.06
N ALA A 254 -25.12 7.93 8.66
CA ALA A 254 -26.36 8.08 9.42
C ALA A 254 -27.61 7.54 8.69
N ASN A 255 -27.47 6.81 7.59
CA ASN A 255 -28.59 6.25 6.81
C ASN A 255 -29.63 7.30 6.35
N GLY A 256 -29.22 8.56 6.17
CA GLY A 256 -30.11 9.67 5.81
C GLY A 256 -30.64 10.49 7.00
N ASP A 257 -30.27 10.17 8.24
CA ASP A 257 -30.66 10.94 9.42
C ASP A 257 -29.81 12.21 9.58
N GLU A 258 -30.39 13.37 9.26
CA GLU A 258 -29.74 14.68 9.39
C GLU A 258 -29.54 15.12 10.85
N ALA A 259 -30.31 14.55 11.79
CA ALA A 259 -30.26 14.87 13.22
C ALA A 259 -29.35 13.92 14.00
N SER A 260 -28.62 13.05 13.32
CA SER A 260 -27.73 12.08 13.96
C SER A 260 -26.57 12.79 14.69
N PRO A 261 -26.38 12.55 16.01
CA PRO A 261 -25.26 13.12 16.77
C PRO A 261 -23.88 12.72 16.22
N LEU A 262 -23.80 11.57 15.53
CA LEU A 262 -22.57 11.09 14.90
C LEU A 262 -22.08 12.04 13.80
N VAL A 263 -23.00 12.59 13.00
CA VAL A 263 -22.63 13.49 11.90
C VAL A 263 -22.07 14.80 12.46
N ASP A 264 -22.69 15.35 13.50
CA ASP A 264 -22.20 16.56 14.17
C ASP A 264 -20.84 16.34 14.83
N PHE A 265 -20.67 15.18 15.47
CA PHE A 265 -19.39 14.74 16.03
C PHE A 265 -18.30 14.70 14.94
N GLU A 266 -18.54 14.00 13.83
CA GLU A 266 -17.55 13.85 12.76
C GLU A 266 -17.24 15.17 12.05
N MET A 267 -18.25 16.01 11.79
CA MET A 267 -18.06 17.35 11.22
C MET A 267 -17.16 18.21 12.11
N LYS A 268 -17.39 18.18 13.43
CA LYS A 268 -16.60 18.93 14.41
C LYS A 268 -15.18 18.37 14.53
N GLU A 269 -15.03 17.04 14.62
CA GLU A 269 -13.73 16.37 14.70
C GLU A 269 -12.85 16.72 13.48
N ILE A 270 -13.41 16.61 12.27
CA ILE A 270 -12.68 16.91 11.03
C ILE A 270 -12.29 18.39 10.97
N THR A 271 -13.19 19.30 11.37
CA THR A 271 -12.91 20.74 11.38
C THR A 271 -11.78 21.08 12.36
N LEU A 272 -11.82 20.53 13.57
CA LEU A 272 -10.77 20.70 14.58
C LEU A 272 -9.41 20.18 14.07
N GLN A 273 -9.39 18.98 13.45
CA GLN A 273 -8.16 18.42 12.88
C GLN A 273 -7.59 19.29 11.74
N ILE A 274 -8.45 19.90 10.91
CA ILE A 274 -8.03 20.82 9.85
C ILE A 274 -7.49 22.12 10.43
N ASP A 275 -8.15 22.70 11.44
CA ASP A 275 -7.73 23.95 12.08
C ASP A 275 -6.40 23.79 12.82
N GLU A 276 -6.22 22.66 13.51
CA GLU A 276 -4.92 22.27 14.07
C GLU A 276 -3.87 22.18 12.95
N SER A 277 -4.17 21.46 11.86
CA SER A 277 -3.26 21.32 10.72
C SER A 277 -2.88 22.67 10.09
N ARG A 278 -3.81 23.62 10.00
CA ARG A 278 -3.56 24.98 9.49
C ARG A 278 -2.64 25.79 10.41
N LYS A 279 -2.90 25.78 11.73
CA LYS A 279 -2.02 26.43 12.72
C LYS A 279 -0.59 25.92 12.66
N ILE A 280 -0.43 24.66 12.26
CA ILE A 280 0.86 23.97 12.17
C ILE A 280 1.57 24.16 10.83
N SER A 281 0.82 24.33 9.73
CA SER A 281 1.37 24.32 8.36
C SER A 281 2.50 25.34 8.08
N GLY A 282 2.63 26.39 8.92
CA GLY A 282 3.70 27.38 8.88
C GLY A 282 5.08 26.92 9.41
N THR A 283 5.23 25.72 9.99
CA THR A 283 6.53 25.31 10.55
C THR A 283 7.42 24.61 9.53
N GLY A 284 8.60 25.16 9.20
CA GLY A 284 9.48 24.60 8.16
C GLY A 284 10.05 23.20 8.49
N TYR A 285 10.57 22.47 7.48
CA TYR A 285 11.26 21.17 7.66
C TYR A 285 12.43 21.24 8.66
N LEU A 286 12.95 22.43 8.99
CA LEU A 286 13.93 22.64 10.06
C LEU A 286 13.39 22.30 11.46
N GLU A 287 12.07 22.16 11.65
CA GLU A 287 11.50 21.80 12.94
C GLU A 287 11.81 20.37 13.38
N PHE A 288 12.11 19.47 12.43
CA PHE A 288 12.62 18.14 12.76
C PHE A 288 13.98 18.19 13.47
N TRP A 289 14.76 19.25 13.21
CA TRP A 289 16.10 19.43 13.75
C TRP A 289 16.13 20.23 15.06
N ARG A 290 14.99 20.74 15.54
CA ARG A 290 14.91 21.59 16.74
C ARG A 290 15.10 20.83 18.05
N THR A 291 14.53 19.63 18.20
CA THR A 291 14.58 18.88 19.47
C THR A 291 15.21 17.51 19.30
N LYS A 292 15.86 17.01 20.36
CA LYS A 292 16.45 15.65 20.37
C LYS A 292 15.40 14.57 20.11
N GLY A 293 14.18 14.76 20.61
CA GLY A 293 13.02 13.89 20.35
C GLY A 293 12.58 13.89 18.88
N ASN A 294 12.50 15.05 18.23
CA ASN A 294 12.13 15.14 16.81
C ASN A 294 13.21 14.55 15.90
N LYS A 295 14.49 14.71 16.24
CA LYS A 295 15.60 14.07 15.52
C LYS A 295 15.51 12.54 15.60
N HIS A 296 15.21 12.00 16.78
CA HIS A 296 15.03 10.55 16.94
C HIS A 296 13.83 10.02 16.16
N ARG A 297 12.71 10.76 16.17
CA ARG A 297 11.53 10.44 15.35
C ARG A 297 11.87 10.48 13.85
N LEU A 298 12.55 11.54 13.39
CA LEU A 298 13.01 11.68 12.00
C LEU A 298 13.89 10.50 11.57
N PHE A 299 14.82 10.07 12.44
CA PHE A 299 15.63 8.89 12.19
C PHE A 299 14.77 7.63 12.00
N LEU A 300 13.82 7.35 12.91
CA LEU A 300 12.95 6.17 12.79
C LEU A 300 12.08 6.20 11.53
N ILE A 301 11.60 7.38 11.15
CA ILE A 301 10.79 7.61 9.95
C ILE A 301 11.54 7.27 8.65
N ILE A 302 12.85 7.49 8.62
CA ILE A 302 13.69 7.16 7.45
C ILE A 302 14.19 5.71 7.57
N ALA A 303 14.62 5.30 8.76
CA ALA A 303 15.23 4.00 8.99
C ALA A 303 14.25 2.83 8.80
N ILE A 304 13.00 2.97 9.25
CA ILE A 304 12.02 1.87 9.20
C ILE A 304 11.64 1.52 7.75
N PRO A 305 11.20 2.46 6.89
CA PRO A 305 10.88 2.15 5.49
C PRO A 305 12.12 1.70 4.71
N THR A 306 13.28 2.28 5.01
CA THR A 306 14.54 1.84 4.41
C THR A 306 14.83 0.39 4.79
N MET A 307 14.65 0.02 6.06
CA MET A 307 14.81 -1.36 6.53
C MET A 307 13.79 -2.31 5.88
N MET A 308 12.53 -1.89 5.68
CA MET A 308 11.52 -2.71 4.99
C MET A 308 11.90 -3.05 3.55
N GLN A 309 12.57 -2.13 2.86
CA GLN A 309 12.95 -2.31 1.46
C GLN A 309 14.31 -3.00 1.32
N LEU A 310 15.29 -2.62 2.14
CA LEU A 310 16.64 -3.20 2.15
C LEU A 310 16.74 -4.54 2.88
N SER A 311 15.64 -5.04 3.47
CA SER A 311 15.62 -6.37 4.08
C SER A 311 15.62 -7.51 3.05
N GLY A 312 15.75 -7.25 1.75
CA GLY A 312 15.81 -8.28 0.70
C GLY A 312 14.45 -8.75 0.16
N ASN A 313 13.34 -8.07 0.50
CA ASN A 313 12.04 -8.35 -0.12
C ASN A 313 12.05 -8.01 -1.62
N GLY A 314 12.75 -6.95 -2.04
CA GLY A 314 12.88 -6.58 -3.44
C GLY A 314 13.61 -7.64 -4.25
N LEU A 315 14.72 -8.18 -3.73
CA LEU A 315 15.44 -9.29 -4.34
C LEU A 315 14.52 -10.45 -4.74
N VAL A 316 13.71 -10.97 -3.81
CA VAL A 316 12.80 -12.08 -4.14
C VAL A 316 11.62 -11.61 -4.99
N SER A 317 11.08 -10.42 -4.75
CA SER A 317 9.92 -9.91 -5.49
C SER A 317 10.18 -9.54 -6.95
N TYR A 318 11.44 -9.38 -7.37
CA TYR A 318 11.79 -8.97 -8.74
C TYR A 318 12.83 -9.87 -9.43
N TYR A 319 13.56 -10.68 -8.67
CA TYR A 319 14.62 -11.54 -9.20
C TYR A 319 14.48 -13.00 -8.76
N LEU A 320 13.28 -13.44 -8.36
CA LEU A 320 13.02 -14.84 -7.99
C LEU A 320 13.44 -15.80 -9.11
N HIS A 321 13.17 -15.44 -10.38
CA HIS A 321 13.60 -16.21 -11.53
C HIS A 321 15.11 -16.49 -11.52
N LEU A 322 15.94 -15.45 -11.36
CA LEU A 322 17.41 -15.59 -11.32
C LEU A 322 17.88 -16.42 -10.13
N ILE A 323 17.25 -16.26 -8.97
CA ILE A 323 17.54 -17.07 -7.78
C ILE A 323 17.24 -18.54 -8.06
N LEU A 324 16.09 -18.84 -8.67
CA LEU A 324 15.68 -20.22 -8.95
C LEU A 324 16.56 -20.87 -10.02
N ASP A 325 16.93 -20.12 -11.07
CA ASP A 325 17.91 -20.54 -12.07
C ASP A 325 19.25 -20.85 -11.42
N SER A 326 19.74 -19.97 -10.53
CA SER A 326 21.04 -20.16 -9.87
C SER A 326 21.08 -21.37 -8.96
N ILE A 327 19.95 -21.90 -8.49
CA ILE A 327 19.91 -23.11 -7.64
C ILE A 327 19.55 -24.39 -8.42
N GLY A 328 19.54 -24.33 -9.75
CA GLY A 328 19.29 -25.47 -10.63
C GLY A 328 17.81 -25.71 -11.00
N TYR A 329 16.90 -24.82 -10.60
CA TYR A 329 15.49 -24.87 -10.98
C TYR A 329 15.25 -24.10 -12.27
N THR A 330 15.75 -24.59 -13.40
CA THR A 330 15.71 -23.88 -14.70
C THR A 330 14.39 -24.03 -15.46
N SER A 331 13.51 -24.92 -15.03
CA SER A 331 12.23 -25.13 -15.75
C SER A 331 11.23 -24.01 -15.43
N ALA A 332 10.84 -23.24 -16.45
CA ALA A 332 9.86 -22.17 -16.36
C ALA A 332 8.54 -22.57 -15.64
N PRO A 333 7.92 -23.75 -15.90
CA PRO A 333 6.73 -24.18 -15.18
C PRO A 333 6.95 -24.42 -13.68
N ALA A 334 8.13 -24.88 -13.28
CA ALA A 334 8.43 -25.06 -11.85
C ALA A 334 8.59 -23.71 -11.16
N GLN A 335 9.30 -22.77 -11.78
CA GLN A 335 9.50 -21.43 -11.23
C GLN A 335 8.19 -20.65 -11.09
N LEU A 336 7.34 -20.69 -12.11
CA LEU A 336 6.03 -20.05 -12.08
C LEU A 336 5.12 -20.65 -10.99
N ARG A 337 5.18 -21.96 -10.78
CA ARG A 337 4.46 -22.63 -9.67
C ARG A 337 4.99 -22.20 -8.30
N ILE A 338 6.31 -22.10 -8.14
CA ILE A 338 6.93 -21.63 -6.89
C ILE A 338 6.51 -20.18 -6.62
N ASN A 339 6.56 -19.29 -7.62
CA ASN A 339 6.09 -17.91 -7.48
C ASN A 339 4.61 -17.86 -7.07
N GLY A 340 3.73 -18.58 -7.78
CA GLY A 340 2.30 -18.64 -7.44
C GLY A 340 2.04 -19.17 -6.03
N GLY A 341 2.73 -20.25 -5.64
CA GLY A 341 2.64 -20.81 -4.28
C GLY A 341 3.15 -19.85 -3.21
N LEU A 342 4.24 -19.13 -3.49
CA LEU A 342 4.81 -18.13 -2.60
C LEU A 342 3.85 -16.96 -2.37
N MET A 343 3.14 -16.49 -3.40
CA MET A 343 2.16 -15.41 -3.25
C MET A 343 0.94 -15.85 -2.42
N VAL A 344 0.45 -17.08 -2.62
CA VAL A 344 -0.65 -17.65 -1.81
C VAL A 344 -0.22 -17.84 -0.35
N TYR A 345 0.98 -18.33 -0.13
CA TYR A 345 1.57 -18.49 1.21
C TYR A 345 1.67 -17.15 1.93
N ASN A 346 2.21 -16.12 1.25
CA ASN A 346 2.32 -14.78 1.81
C ASN A 346 0.97 -14.18 2.18
N PHE A 347 -0.05 -14.34 1.33
CA PHE A 347 -1.40 -13.87 1.61
C PHE A 347 -2.01 -14.54 2.86
N GLY A 348 -1.88 -15.86 2.97
CA GLY A 348 -2.39 -16.59 4.13
C GLY A 348 -1.70 -16.18 5.43
N ILE A 349 -0.37 -16.08 5.40
CA ILE A 349 0.42 -15.70 6.58
C ILE A 349 0.20 -14.25 6.97
N SER A 350 0.09 -13.32 6.02
CA SER A 350 -0.13 -11.92 6.35
C SER A 350 -1.45 -11.71 7.10
N ILE A 351 -2.51 -12.43 6.71
CA ILE A 351 -3.81 -12.41 7.39
C ILE A 351 -3.71 -13.01 8.81
N ILE A 352 -3.07 -14.17 8.93
CA ILE A 352 -2.90 -14.86 10.22
C ILE A 352 -2.12 -13.94 11.17
N LEU A 353 -0.94 -13.47 10.75
CA LEU A 353 -0.07 -12.66 11.59
C LEU A 353 -0.70 -11.31 11.94
N ALA A 354 -1.41 -10.67 11.01
CA ALA A 354 -2.15 -9.43 11.31
C ALA A 354 -3.14 -9.60 12.47
N SER A 355 -3.71 -10.78 12.64
CA SER A 355 -4.64 -11.09 13.76
C SER A 355 -3.94 -11.21 15.12
N PHE A 356 -2.65 -11.56 15.14
CA PHE A 356 -1.86 -11.74 16.38
C PHE A 356 -0.98 -10.54 16.74
N VAL A 357 -0.88 -9.55 15.84
CA VAL A 357 0.00 -8.39 15.98
C VAL A 357 -0.32 -7.55 17.23
N GLU A 358 -1.58 -7.48 17.66
CA GLU A 358 -1.99 -6.74 18.86
C GLU A 358 -1.49 -7.38 20.17
N LEU A 359 -1.25 -8.69 20.17
CA LEU A 359 -0.87 -9.44 21.38
C LEU A 359 0.65 -9.43 21.65
N ALA A 360 1.47 -9.30 20.61
CA ALA A 360 2.91 -9.53 20.69
C ALA A 360 3.76 -8.28 21.03
N GLY A 361 3.19 -7.08 20.89
CA GLY A 361 3.88 -5.80 21.10
C GLY A 361 4.88 -5.45 19.97
N ARG A 362 4.87 -4.18 19.54
CA ARG A 362 5.59 -3.69 18.33
C ARG A 362 7.09 -4.00 18.35
N ARG A 363 7.81 -3.66 19.43
CA ARG A 363 9.28 -3.80 19.52
C ARG A 363 9.72 -5.27 19.41
N ARG A 364 8.99 -6.19 20.03
CA ARG A 364 9.31 -7.62 20.00
C ARG A 364 9.13 -8.18 18.60
N LEU A 365 8.03 -7.82 17.92
CA LEU A 365 7.77 -8.21 16.53
C LEU A 365 8.91 -7.78 15.58
N PHE A 366 9.38 -6.53 15.68
CA PHE A 366 10.51 -6.05 14.89
C PHE A 366 11.79 -6.86 15.14
N LEU A 367 12.17 -7.07 16.41
CA LEU A 367 13.40 -7.80 16.74
C LEU A 367 13.35 -9.27 16.28
N ILE A 368 12.24 -9.96 16.53
CA ILE A 368 12.08 -11.37 16.12
C ILE A 368 12.09 -11.47 14.58
N SER A 369 11.41 -10.54 13.90
CA SER A 369 11.42 -10.46 12.43
C SER A 369 12.84 -10.29 11.88
N THR A 370 13.59 -9.30 12.38
CA THR A 370 14.97 -9.05 11.90
C THR A 370 15.91 -10.21 12.20
N ILE A 371 15.85 -10.82 13.39
CA ILE A 371 16.69 -11.97 13.76
C ILE A 371 16.34 -13.19 12.90
N GLY A 372 15.05 -13.47 12.70
CA GLY A 372 14.60 -14.60 11.89
C GLY A 372 14.95 -14.46 10.40
N MET A 373 14.81 -13.26 9.84
CA MET A 373 15.27 -12.98 8.48
C MET A 373 16.79 -13.10 8.35
N LEU A 374 17.56 -12.59 9.31
CA LEU A 374 19.02 -12.72 9.31
C LEU A 374 19.45 -14.19 9.33
N GLY A 375 18.86 -14.99 10.21
CA GLY A 375 19.11 -16.44 10.26
C GLY A 375 18.76 -17.14 8.95
N SER A 376 17.62 -16.80 8.35
CA SER A 376 17.19 -17.35 7.06
C SER A 376 18.17 -16.99 5.94
N PHE A 377 18.67 -15.76 5.90
CA PHE A 377 19.66 -15.33 4.91
C PHE A 377 21.03 -15.96 5.10
N ILE A 378 21.49 -16.14 6.33
CA ILE A 378 22.77 -16.83 6.61
C ILE A 378 22.69 -18.26 6.08
N ILE A 379 21.62 -18.99 6.42
CA ILE A 379 21.44 -20.37 5.97
C ILE A 379 21.29 -20.43 4.45
N TRP A 380 20.48 -19.55 3.85
CA TRP A 380 20.34 -19.45 2.40
C TRP A 380 21.70 -19.20 1.72
N THR A 381 22.50 -18.25 2.22
CA THR A 381 23.82 -17.94 1.65
C THR A 381 24.77 -19.14 1.73
N VAL A 382 24.82 -19.82 2.87
CA VAL A 382 25.64 -21.03 3.06
C VAL A 382 25.21 -22.16 2.13
N LEU A 383 23.90 -22.42 2.03
CA LEU A 383 23.36 -23.45 1.13
C LEU A 383 23.67 -23.13 -0.34
N SER A 384 23.55 -21.87 -0.74
CA SER A 384 23.85 -21.45 -2.12
C SER A 384 25.33 -21.61 -2.44
N ALA A 385 26.23 -21.19 -1.54
CA ALA A 385 27.67 -21.32 -1.73
C ALA A 385 28.12 -22.79 -1.84
N ILE A 386 27.56 -23.68 -1.00
CA ILE A 386 27.85 -25.12 -1.08
C ILE A 386 27.29 -25.72 -2.37
N ASN A 387 26.09 -25.30 -2.79
CA ASN A 387 25.48 -25.79 -4.02
C ASN A 387 26.29 -25.38 -5.26
N GLU A 388 26.84 -24.15 -5.26
CA GLU A 388 27.75 -23.66 -6.31
C GLU A 388 29.04 -24.49 -6.37
N GLN A 389 29.69 -24.74 -5.22
CA GLN A 389 30.89 -25.60 -5.17
C GLN A 389 30.63 -27.04 -5.67
N ARG A 390 29.39 -27.52 -5.55
CA ARG A 390 28.96 -28.85 -6.01
C ARG A 390 28.39 -28.85 -7.43
N ASN A 391 28.60 -27.79 -8.20
CA ASN A 391 28.11 -27.63 -9.57
C ASN A 391 26.58 -27.80 -9.70
N PHE A 392 25.81 -27.38 -8.70
CA PHE A 392 24.34 -27.41 -8.70
C PHE A 392 23.71 -28.79 -8.95
N LYS A 393 24.46 -29.87 -8.71
CA LYS A 393 23.97 -31.25 -8.90
C LYS A 393 23.08 -31.73 -7.74
N ASP A 394 23.17 -31.08 -6.59
CA ASP A 394 22.51 -31.51 -5.36
C ASP A 394 21.13 -30.82 -5.24
N THR A 395 20.09 -31.45 -5.80
CA THR A 395 18.70 -30.94 -5.76
C THR A 395 18.17 -30.75 -4.33
N SER A 396 18.74 -31.45 -3.34
CA SER A 396 18.42 -31.27 -1.92
C SER A 396 18.80 -29.88 -1.40
N LEU A 397 19.96 -29.35 -1.81
CA LEU A 397 20.42 -28.02 -1.41
C LEU A 397 19.56 -26.90 -2.01
N GLY A 398 19.15 -27.07 -3.27
CA GLY A 398 18.21 -26.15 -3.93
C GLY A 398 16.84 -26.11 -3.24
N SER A 399 16.30 -27.26 -2.84
CA SER A 399 15.07 -27.34 -2.04
C SER A 399 15.21 -26.68 -0.66
N GLY A 400 16.40 -26.77 -0.05
CA GLY A 400 16.75 -26.06 1.18
C GLY A 400 16.71 -24.53 1.01
N VAL A 401 17.27 -24.01 -0.10
CA VAL A 401 17.19 -22.59 -0.44
C VAL A 401 15.74 -22.12 -0.60
N ILE A 402 14.93 -22.86 -1.36
CA ILE A 402 13.51 -22.55 -1.52
C ILE A 402 12.82 -22.49 -0.15
N SER A 403 13.06 -23.47 0.71
CA SER A 403 12.48 -23.49 2.07
C SER A 403 12.87 -22.24 2.87
N MET A 404 14.13 -21.79 2.77
CA MET A 404 14.58 -20.56 3.43
C MET A 404 13.91 -19.29 2.88
N ILE A 405 13.53 -19.26 1.61
CA ILE A 405 12.73 -18.15 1.05
C ILE A 405 11.35 -18.07 1.75
N PHE A 406 10.69 -19.21 1.96
CA PHE A 406 9.42 -19.24 2.70
C PHE A 406 9.60 -18.78 4.17
N PHE A 407 10.64 -19.25 4.85
CA PHE A 407 10.95 -18.80 6.22
C PHE A 407 11.28 -17.31 6.28
N PHE A 408 12.05 -16.79 5.33
CA PHE A 408 12.30 -15.36 5.21
C PHE A 408 10.99 -14.56 5.15
N TYR A 409 10.04 -15.00 4.30
CA TYR A 409 8.75 -14.34 4.19
C TYR A 409 7.86 -14.50 5.43
N LEU A 410 7.93 -15.61 6.15
CA LEU A 410 7.27 -15.75 7.45
C LEU A 410 7.72 -14.64 8.42
N PHE A 411 9.04 -14.47 8.56
CA PHE A 411 9.60 -13.45 9.45
C PHE A 411 9.37 -12.03 8.91
N TYR A 412 9.43 -11.82 7.59
CA TYR A 412 9.15 -10.53 6.96
C TYR A 412 7.70 -10.08 7.23
N ASN A 413 6.72 -10.96 7.01
CA ASN A 413 5.31 -10.63 7.24
C ASN A 413 4.99 -10.36 8.71
N MET A 414 5.74 -10.98 9.64
CA MET A 414 5.55 -10.78 11.08
C MET A 414 5.90 -9.37 11.56
N GLY A 415 6.92 -8.71 10.97
CA GLY A 415 7.45 -7.47 11.51
C GLY A 415 7.65 -6.33 10.51
N LEU A 416 7.87 -6.63 9.23
CA LEU A 416 8.33 -5.64 8.24
C LEU A 416 7.41 -5.44 7.04
N ASN A 417 6.33 -6.21 6.91
CA ASN A 417 5.32 -5.97 5.87
C ASN A 417 4.24 -4.97 6.32
N GLY A 418 3.55 -5.25 7.43
CA GLY A 418 2.42 -4.44 7.93
C GLY A 418 2.73 -3.49 9.10
N PRO A 419 3.32 -3.98 10.23
CA PRO A 419 3.58 -3.18 11.43
C PRO A 419 4.34 -1.85 11.22
N PRO A 420 5.29 -1.72 10.28
CA PRO A 420 6.02 -0.48 10.03
C PRO A 420 5.14 0.72 9.71
N TRP A 421 4.12 0.53 8.87
CA TRP A 421 3.24 1.61 8.44
C TRP A 421 2.41 2.15 9.61
N LEU A 422 1.90 1.24 10.45
CA LEU A 422 1.19 1.58 11.68
C LEU A 422 2.10 2.28 12.68
N TYR A 423 3.32 1.75 12.89
CA TYR A 423 4.26 2.32 13.85
C TYR A 423 4.72 3.73 13.44
N VAL A 424 5.00 3.96 12.15
CA VAL A 424 5.33 5.30 11.64
C VAL A 424 4.18 6.27 11.92
N CYS A 425 2.93 5.83 11.73
CA CYS A 425 1.77 6.65 12.10
C CYS A 425 1.68 6.90 13.61
N GLU A 426 1.93 5.90 14.46
CA GLU A 426 1.85 5.98 15.93
C GLU A 426 2.92 6.91 16.55
N ILE A 427 4.15 6.92 16.03
CA ILE A 427 5.26 7.76 16.56
C ILE A 427 5.18 9.22 16.11
N LEU A 428 4.38 9.50 15.08
CA LEU A 428 4.28 10.82 14.49
C LEU A 428 3.40 11.72 15.34
N PRO A 429 3.94 12.81 15.89
CA PRO A 429 3.07 13.82 16.44
C PRO A 429 2.27 14.44 15.29
N THR A 430 0.99 14.72 15.53
CA THR A 430 0.00 15.13 14.53
C THR A 430 0.49 16.28 13.65
N HIS A 431 1.36 17.14 14.21
CA HIS A 431 1.95 18.31 13.55
C HIS A 431 3.02 18.02 12.47
N LEU A 432 3.60 16.82 12.39
CA LEU A 432 4.66 16.50 11.42
C LEU A 432 4.28 15.41 10.41
N ARG A 433 3.08 14.83 10.53
CA ARG A 433 2.65 13.62 9.82
C ARG A 433 2.63 13.78 8.28
N ALA A 434 2.19 14.93 7.77
CA ALA A 434 2.13 15.20 6.33
C ALA A 434 3.53 15.32 5.69
N LYS A 435 4.46 16.02 6.36
CA LYS A 435 5.84 16.23 5.86
C LYS A 435 6.69 14.96 5.93
N VAL A 436 6.33 14.07 6.86
CA VAL A 436 7.01 12.80 7.09
C VAL A 436 6.66 11.75 6.05
N SER A 437 5.40 11.68 5.61
CA SER A 437 5.04 10.78 4.50
C SER A 437 5.91 11.05 3.27
N TYR A 438 6.23 12.32 2.99
CA TYR A 438 7.12 12.69 1.88
C TYR A 438 8.53 12.12 2.03
N LEU A 439 9.14 12.23 3.22
CA LEU A 439 10.49 11.69 3.48
C LEU A 439 10.53 10.17 3.50
N ASN A 440 9.53 9.52 4.12
CA ASN A 440 9.35 8.07 4.10
C ASN A 440 9.23 7.54 2.67
N PHE A 441 8.44 8.22 1.84
CA PHE A 441 8.24 7.82 0.45
C PHE A 441 9.54 7.94 -0.36
N ILE A 442 10.27 9.04 -0.27
CA ILE A 442 11.56 9.16 -0.97
C ILE A 442 12.53 8.07 -0.49
N SER A 443 12.67 7.88 0.83
CA SER A 443 13.62 6.90 1.35
C SER A 443 13.29 5.48 0.91
N SER A 444 12.00 5.10 0.91
CA SER A 444 11.58 3.79 0.42
C SER A 444 11.82 3.62 -1.08
N ARG A 445 11.49 4.61 -1.93
CA ARG A 445 11.71 4.50 -3.38
C ARG A 445 13.18 4.51 -3.77
N VAL A 446 14.01 5.31 -3.10
CA VAL A 446 15.46 5.31 -3.30
C VAL A 446 16.06 3.98 -2.84
N ALA A 447 15.61 3.43 -1.70
CA ALA A 447 16.05 2.12 -1.23
C ALA A 447 15.69 1.00 -2.22
N ILE A 448 14.48 1.04 -2.80
CA ILE A 448 14.07 0.06 -3.83
C ILE A 448 14.89 0.21 -5.11
N ALA A 449 15.08 1.45 -5.58
CA ALA A 449 15.87 1.71 -6.78
C ALA A 449 17.30 1.20 -6.62
N ASN A 450 17.88 1.36 -5.42
CA ASN A 450 19.20 0.83 -5.10
C ASN A 450 19.19 -0.71 -5.09
N ASP A 451 18.25 -1.35 -4.40
CA ASP A 451 18.12 -2.83 -4.33
C ASP A 451 18.03 -3.47 -5.73
N ARG A 452 17.31 -2.83 -6.66
CA ARG A 452 17.15 -3.28 -8.06
C ARG A 452 18.29 -2.86 -9.02
N SER A 453 19.31 -2.17 -8.54
CA SER A 453 20.46 -1.76 -9.38
C SER A 453 21.62 -2.75 -9.31
N TRP A 454 21.64 -3.64 -8.30
CA TRP A 454 22.71 -4.61 -8.04
C TRP A 454 22.44 -6.01 -8.61
N GLY A 455 21.28 -6.25 -9.22
CA GLY A 455 20.95 -7.48 -9.96
C GLY A 455 20.82 -7.21 -11.45
#